data_AF-A0ABD5EEC6-F1
#
_entry.id   AF-A0ABD5EEC6-F1
#
_cell.length_a   1.000
_cell.length_b   1.000
_cell.length_c   1.000
_cell.angle_alpha   90.00
_cell.angle_beta   90.00
_cell.angle_gamma   90.00
#
_symmetry.space_group_name_H-M   'P 1'
#
loop_
_entity.id
_entity.type
_entity.pdbx_description
1 polymer ?
#
loop_
_entity_poly.entity_id
_entity_poly.type
_entity_poly.pdbx_seq_one_letter_code
_entity_poly.pdbx_strand_id
1 'polypeptide(L)'
;SWKNNNGTFKLSSPEYVSLPLDVPVTLKVTAKAKKAGVHSAILELDDSKTIGIDHQVLSTVVVAHELKHPTYAFKNSSSVQRNGTTSYFFNVPEGAKTLEVALSALRSGSQTRFIALHPYGTPVDPTSTVNCYPNYENPANVCRPDVRSYKDPYP
;
A
#
# COMPACT_ATOMS: atom_id res chain seq x y z
N SER A 1 5.07 -5.02 23.28
CA SER A 1 4.75 -6.21 22.45
C SER A 1 4.26 -5.78 21.06
N TRP A 2 4.11 -6.69 20.09
CA TRP A 2 3.59 -6.35 18.75
C TRP A 2 2.11 -6.70 18.60
N LYS A 3 1.30 -5.78 18.07
CA LYS A 3 -0.09 -6.04 17.65
C LYS A 3 -0.24 -6.03 16.13
N ASN A 4 -1.10 -6.91 15.64
CA ASN A 4 -1.43 -7.09 14.22
C ASN A 4 -0.22 -7.37 13.30
N ASN A 5 0.90 -7.78 13.88
CA ASN A 5 2.12 -8.07 13.13
C ASN A 5 2.03 -9.43 12.43
N ASN A 6 2.10 -9.44 11.11
CA ASN A 6 2.09 -10.67 10.30
C ASN A 6 3.47 -11.36 10.21
N GLY A 7 4.37 -11.09 11.17
CA GLY A 7 5.74 -11.62 11.23
C GLY A 7 6.78 -10.77 10.48
N THR A 8 6.40 -9.59 10.00
CA THR A 8 7.30 -8.66 9.29
C THR A 8 8.24 -7.96 10.25
N PHE A 9 7.73 -7.49 11.39
CA PHE A 9 8.49 -6.68 12.34
C PHE A 9 9.04 -7.53 13.47
N LYS A 10 10.26 -7.23 13.91
CA LYS A 10 10.89 -7.84 15.09
C LYS A 10 11.66 -6.79 15.86
N LEU A 11 11.61 -6.87 17.18
CA LEU A 11 12.55 -6.13 18.03
C LEU A 11 13.92 -6.79 17.91
N SER A 12 14.94 -5.97 17.66
CA SER A 12 16.35 -6.39 17.66
C SER A 12 17.04 -6.06 19.00
N SER A 13 16.34 -5.34 19.87
CA SER A 13 16.70 -5.05 21.27
C SER A 13 16.00 -6.01 22.23
N PRO A 14 16.39 -6.02 23.53
CA PRO A 14 15.70 -6.81 24.56
C PRO A 14 14.20 -6.48 24.62
N GLU A 15 13.38 -7.46 25.04
CA GLU A 15 11.92 -7.31 25.16
C GLU A 15 11.49 -6.28 26.21
N TYR A 16 12.41 -5.92 27.11
CA TYR A 16 12.22 -4.91 28.15
C TYR A 16 13.27 -3.82 28.03
N VAL A 17 12.87 -2.58 28.27
CA VAL A 17 13.78 -1.44 28.37
C VAL A 17 13.47 -0.61 29.61
N SER A 18 14.52 -0.08 30.23
CA SER A 18 14.37 0.93 31.27
C SER A 18 14.24 2.29 30.60
N LEU A 19 13.21 3.05 30.98
CA LEU A 19 12.98 4.42 30.54
C LEU A 19 13.32 5.37 31.69
N PRO A 20 14.55 5.93 31.76
CA PRO A 20 14.89 6.91 32.78
C PRO A 20 14.15 8.22 32.51
N LEU A 21 13.90 8.99 33.57
CA LEU A 21 13.32 10.32 33.43
C LEU A 21 14.23 11.19 32.55
N ASP A 22 13.64 11.79 31.52
CA ASP A 22 14.29 12.73 30.60
C ASP A 22 15.51 12.17 29.83
N VAL A 23 15.55 10.85 29.63
CA VAL A 23 16.60 10.20 28.83
C VAL A 23 15.98 9.48 27.64
N PRO A 24 16.35 9.83 26.39
CA PRO A 24 15.86 9.13 25.22
C PRO A 24 16.43 7.71 25.16
N VAL A 25 15.55 6.73 24.95
CA VAL A 25 15.92 5.32 24.81
C VAL A 25 15.64 4.86 23.39
N THR A 26 16.65 4.28 22.74
CA THR A 26 16.53 3.83 21.35
C THR A 26 16.15 2.35 21.29
N LEU A 27 15.04 2.05 20.63
CA LEU A 27 14.62 0.70 20.29
C LEU A 27 14.92 0.41 18.83
N LYS A 28 15.64 -0.67 18.56
CA LYS A 28 15.94 -1.10 17.18
C LYS A 28 14.87 -2.09 16.71
N VAL A 29 14.16 -1.70 15.65
CA VAL A 29 13.17 -2.54 14.97
C VAL A 29 13.74 -2.97 13.62
N THR A 30 13.66 -4.27 13.33
CA THR A 30 13.97 -4.82 12.01
C THR A 30 12.67 -5.21 11.30
N ALA A 31 12.52 -4.80 10.05
CA ALA A 31 11.42 -5.21 9.18
C ALA A 31 11.93 -6.16 8.08
N LYS A 32 11.35 -7.36 7.99
CA LYS A 32 11.62 -8.36 6.95
C LYS A 32 10.30 -8.87 6.36
N ALA A 33 9.72 -8.08 5.48
CA ALA A 33 8.50 -8.45 4.76
C ALA A 33 8.78 -9.56 3.75
N LYS A 34 7.91 -10.57 3.71
CA LYS A 34 8.07 -11.76 2.83
C LYS A 34 7.32 -11.64 1.50
N LYS A 35 6.43 -10.66 1.36
CA LYS A 35 5.54 -10.49 0.21
C LYS A 35 5.48 -9.01 -0.15
N ALA A 36 5.11 -8.72 -1.39
CA ALA A 36 4.76 -7.37 -1.81
C ALA A 36 3.44 -6.93 -1.15
N GLY A 37 3.29 -5.63 -0.94
CA GLY A 37 2.14 -4.99 -0.29
C GLY A 37 2.52 -4.14 0.91
N VAL A 38 1.49 -3.70 1.64
CA VAL A 38 1.66 -2.95 2.89
C VAL A 38 1.75 -3.91 4.06
N HIS A 39 2.73 -3.71 4.92
CA HIS A 39 2.88 -4.43 6.18
C HIS A 39 2.88 -3.42 7.31
N SER A 40 1.90 -3.50 8.20
CA SER A 40 1.77 -2.62 9.35
C SER A 40 1.70 -3.42 10.64
N ALA A 41 2.23 -2.84 11.72
CA ALA A 41 2.12 -3.35 13.06
C ALA A 41 2.17 -2.19 14.07
N ILE A 42 1.61 -2.41 15.24
CA ILE A 42 1.71 -1.47 16.36
C ILE A 42 2.69 -2.06 17.37
N LEU A 43 3.74 -1.33 17.69
CA LEU A 43 4.60 -1.62 18.84
C LEU A 43 3.99 -0.98 20.07
N GLU A 44 3.53 -1.79 21.01
CA GLU A 44 3.03 -1.33 22.30
C GLU A 44 4.17 -1.34 23.33
N LEU A 45 4.37 -0.22 23.99
CA LEU A 45 5.18 -0.10 25.19
C LEU A 45 4.22 0.00 26.36
N ASP A 46 4.39 -0.88 27.33
CA ASP A 46 3.43 -1.14 28.40
C ASP A 46 4.21 -1.43 29.68
N ASP A 47 3.97 -0.64 30.73
CA ASP A 47 4.43 -0.88 32.09
C ASP A 47 3.31 -1.57 32.88
N SER A 48 3.57 -2.81 33.29
CA SER A 48 2.66 -3.60 34.13
C SER A 48 2.21 -2.93 35.43
N LYS A 49 2.86 -1.83 35.85
CA LYS A 49 2.52 -1.05 37.05
C LYS A 49 1.49 0.05 36.78
N THR A 50 1.26 0.41 35.52
CA THR A 50 0.24 1.39 35.12
C THR A 50 -0.99 0.67 34.57
N ILE A 51 -2.10 1.39 34.45
CA ILE A 51 -3.33 0.86 33.87
C ILE A 51 -3.41 1.35 32.43
N GLY A 52 -3.48 0.40 31.48
CA GLY A 52 -3.59 0.69 30.05
C GLY A 52 -2.23 0.72 29.36
N ILE A 53 -2.23 0.99 28.05
CA ILE A 53 -1.02 1.04 27.23
C ILE A 53 -0.39 2.44 27.33
N ASP A 54 0.86 2.52 27.75
CA ASP A 54 1.55 3.81 27.92
C ASP A 54 1.94 4.45 26.58
N HIS A 55 2.32 3.65 25.59
CA HIS A 55 2.70 4.18 24.28
C HIS A 55 2.47 3.19 23.13
N GLN A 56 2.09 3.72 21.97
CA GLN A 56 1.91 2.96 20.74
C GLN A 56 2.66 3.61 19.59
N VAL A 57 3.48 2.82 18.91
CA VAL A 57 4.24 3.27 17.73
C VAL A 57 3.75 2.51 16.50
N LEU A 58 3.17 3.23 15.54
CA LEU A 58 2.80 2.67 14.25
C LEU A 58 4.04 2.43 13.40
N SER A 59 4.26 1.18 13.02
CA SER A 59 5.31 0.76 12.09
C SER A 59 4.67 0.27 10.80
N THR A 60 5.01 0.90 9.67
CA THR A 60 4.52 0.50 8.34
C THR A 60 5.67 0.45 7.35
N VAL A 61 5.74 -0.63 6.58
CA VAL A 61 6.63 -0.75 5.41
C VAL A 61 5.81 -1.13 4.19
N VAL A 62 6.22 -0.62 3.03
CA VAL A 62 5.62 -0.94 1.74
C VAL A 62 6.67 -1.68 0.91
N VAL A 63 6.30 -2.86 0.41
CA VAL A 63 7.14 -3.63 -0.52
C VAL A 63 6.47 -3.60 -1.89
N ALA A 64 7.12 -2.96 -2.85
CA ALA A 64 6.62 -2.86 -4.21
C ALA A 64 6.95 -4.09 -5.05
N HIS A 65 6.17 -4.31 -6.10
CA HIS A 65 6.49 -5.22 -7.19
C HIS A 65 7.53 -4.59 -8.10
N GLU A 66 8.48 -5.41 -8.54
CA GLU A 66 9.55 -5.00 -9.45
C GLU A 66 9.11 -5.22 -10.90
N LEU A 67 9.09 -4.16 -11.71
CA LEU A 67 8.92 -4.27 -13.17
C LEU A 67 10.30 -4.40 -13.81
N LYS A 68 10.70 -5.61 -14.18
CA LYS A 68 12.07 -5.88 -14.68
C LYS A 68 12.07 -6.50 -16.07
N HIS A 69 13.22 -6.39 -16.75
CA HIS A 69 13.51 -7.11 -17.99
C HIS A 69 13.19 -8.61 -17.84
N PRO A 70 12.68 -9.30 -18.89
CA PRO A 70 12.53 -8.83 -20.28
C PRO A 70 11.26 -8.04 -20.57
N THR A 71 10.20 -8.25 -19.80
CA THR A 71 8.87 -7.74 -20.18
C THR A 71 8.50 -6.42 -19.53
N TYR A 72 9.16 -6.05 -18.42
CA TYR A 72 8.80 -4.89 -17.60
C TYR A 72 7.30 -4.87 -17.23
N ALA A 73 6.72 -6.06 -17.05
CA ALA A 73 5.28 -6.23 -16.88
C ALA A 73 4.96 -7.06 -15.63
N PHE A 74 3.85 -6.70 -14.98
CA PHE A 74 3.24 -7.48 -13.91
C PHE A 74 1.81 -7.82 -14.27
N LYS A 75 1.40 -9.06 -14.02
CA LYS A 75 0.03 -9.53 -14.24
C LYS A 75 -0.45 -10.25 -12.99
N ASN A 76 -1.66 -9.93 -12.55
CA ASN A 76 -2.32 -10.61 -11.45
C ASN A 76 -3.82 -10.79 -11.74
N SER A 77 -4.42 -11.77 -11.08
CA SER A 77 -5.87 -11.95 -11.02
C SER A 77 -6.32 -11.86 -9.57
N SER A 78 -7.38 -11.12 -9.30
CA SER A 78 -7.93 -10.95 -7.95
C SER A 78 -9.41 -10.59 -8.03
N SER A 79 -10.07 -10.55 -6.87
CA SER A 79 -11.43 -10.02 -6.75
C SER A 79 -11.50 -9.03 -5.59
N VAL A 80 -12.39 -8.04 -5.72
CA VAL A 80 -12.73 -7.08 -4.67
C VAL A 80 -14.23 -7.09 -4.47
N GLN A 81 -14.66 -6.96 -3.22
CA GLN A 81 -16.08 -6.79 -2.90
C GLN A 81 -16.50 -5.33 -3.09
N ARG A 82 -17.82 -5.09 -3.14
CA ARG A 82 -18.36 -3.72 -3.13
C ARG A 82 -17.79 -2.97 -1.93
N ASN A 83 -17.31 -1.75 -2.16
CA ASN A 83 -16.63 -0.89 -1.18
C ASN A 83 -15.28 -1.43 -0.65
N GLY A 84 -14.79 -2.56 -1.16
CA GLY A 84 -13.45 -3.07 -0.91
C GLY A 84 -12.45 -2.52 -1.92
N THR A 85 -11.17 -2.51 -1.53
CA THR A 85 -10.07 -2.14 -2.42
C THR A 85 -8.94 -3.15 -2.31
N THR A 86 -8.08 -3.18 -3.32
CA THR A 86 -6.79 -3.86 -3.27
C THR A 86 -5.77 -2.92 -3.86
N SER A 87 -4.69 -2.68 -3.13
CA SER A 87 -3.61 -1.80 -3.56
C SER A 87 -2.44 -2.61 -4.10
N TYR A 88 -1.88 -2.16 -5.21
CA TYR A 88 -0.66 -2.69 -5.78
C TYR A 88 0.38 -1.58 -5.80
N PHE A 89 1.60 -1.91 -5.38
CA PHE A 89 2.73 -0.99 -5.34
C PHE A 89 3.74 -1.46 -6.37
N PHE A 90 4.31 -0.54 -7.14
CA PHE A 90 5.24 -0.85 -8.22
C PHE A 90 6.46 0.05 -8.11
N ASN A 91 7.65 -0.54 -8.22
CA ASN A 91 8.87 0.19 -8.50
C ASN A 91 8.93 0.37 -10.01
N VAL A 92 8.75 1.62 -10.46
CA VAL A 92 8.79 1.95 -11.87
C VAL A 92 10.26 2.06 -12.29
N PRO A 93 10.69 1.41 -13.38
CA PRO A 93 12.08 1.49 -13.81
C PRO A 93 12.48 2.93 -14.09
N GLU A 94 13.67 3.29 -13.63
CA GLU A 94 14.24 4.59 -13.95
C GLU A 94 14.28 4.81 -15.47
N GLY A 95 13.85 5.99 -15.91
CA GLY A 95 13.79 6.35 -17.33
C GLY A 95 12.57 5.83 -18.08
N ALA A 96 11.65 5.09 -17.45
CA ALA A 96 10.38 4.71 -18.06
C ALA A 96 9.60 5.94 -18.54
N LYS A 97 9.17 5.93 -19.80
CA LYS A 97 8.39 7.03 -20.41
C LYS A 97 6.90 6.86 -20.25
N THR A 98 6.45 5.65 -19.96
CA THR A 98 5.03 5.33 -19.81
C THR A 98 4.87 4.15 -18.86
N LEU A 99 3.90 4.27 -17.97
CA LEU A 99 3.33 3.15 -17.21
C LEU A 99 1.91 2.92 -17.70
N GLU A 100 1.63 1.74 -18.25
CA GLU A 100 0.27 1.37 -18.63
C GLU A 100 -0.34 0.43 -17.60
N VAL A 101 -1.60 0.66 -17.27
CA VAL A 101 -2.39 -0.20 -16.39
C VAL A 101 -3.65 -0.62 -17.12
N ALA A 102 -3.83 -1.93 -17.24
CA ALA A 102 -5.01 -2.54 -17.87
C ALA A 102 -5.78 -3.42 -16.87
N LEU A 103 -7.11 -3.30 -16.89
CA LEU A 103 -8.05 -4.07 -16.09
C LEU A 103 -9.03 -4.78 -17.04
N SER A 104 -9.19 -6.09 -16.85
CA SER A 104 -10.00 -6.93 -17.74
C SER A 104 -10.73 -8.01 -16.94
N ALA A 105 -11.50 -8.86 -17.63
CA ALA A 105 -12.22 -10.00 -17.05
C ALA A 105 -13.16 -9.63 -15.89
N LEU A 106 -13.77 -8.44 -15.97
CA LEU A 106 -14.78 -8.01 -15.01
C LEU A 106 -16.08 -8.81 -15.20
N ARG A 107 -16.71 -9.22 -14.10
CA ARG A 107 -18.04 -9.81 -14.12
C ARG A 107 -19.02 -8.85 -14.81
N SER A 108 -19.96 -9.38 -15.58
CA SER A 108 -21.00 -8.57 -16.24
C SER A 108 -21.71 -7.65 -15.24
N GLY A 109 -21.86 -6.38 -15.60
CA GLY A 109 -22.43 -5.31 -14.75
C GLY A 109 -21.52 -4.84 -13.60
N SER A 110 -20.31 -5.38 -13.45
CA SER A 110 -19.39 -4.95 -12.39
C SER A 110 -18.89 -3.52 -12.62
N GLN A 111 -18.91 -2.73 -11.55
CA GLN A 111 -18.33 -1.40 -11.49
C GLN A 111 -17.04 -1.46 -10.67
N THR A 112 -16.00 -2.09 -11.22
CA THR A 112 -14.65 -2.10 -10.64
C THR A 112 -13.76 -1.18 -11.45
N ARG A 113 -13.03 -0.28 -10.78
CA ARG A 113 -12.03 0.58 -11.41
C ARG A 113 -10.72 0.50 -10.64
N PHE A 114 -9.65 0.97 -11.26
CA PHE A 114 -8.40 1.30 -10.56
C PHE A 114 -8.27 2.82 -10.42
N ILE A 115 -7.37 3.26 -9.55
CA ILE A 115 -6.96 4.67 -9.40
C ILE A 115 -5.45 4.64 -9.21
N ALA A 116 -4.73 5.34 -10.05
CA ALA A 116 -3.30 5.55 -9.87
C ALA A 116 -3.05 6.66 -8.84
N LEU A 117 -2.14 6.36 -7.92
CA LEU A 117 -1.62 7.30 -6.93
C LEU A 117 -0.14 7.52 -7.21
N HIS A 118 0.31 8.76 -7.09
CA HIS A 118 1.72 9.12 -7.09
C HIS A 118 2.42 8.49 -5.88
N PRO A 119 3.72 8.17 -5.94
CA PRO A 119 4.48 7.69 -4.77
C PRO A 119 4.41 8.59 -3.53
N TYR A 120 4.04 9.87 -3.68
CA TYR A 120 3.81 10.82 -2.59
C TYR A 120 2.40 10.75 -1.98
N GLY A 121 1.59 9.76 -2.37
CA GLY A 121 0.25 9.55 -1.84
C GLY A 121 -0.83 10.47 -2.43
N THR A 122 -0.53 11.18 -3.51
CA THR A 122 -1.49 12.06 -4.19
C THR A 122 -2.13 11.37 -5.38
N PRO A 123 -3.42 11.61 -5.66
CA PRO A 123 -4.09 10.99 -6.80
C PRO A 123 -3.60 11.55 -8.13
N VAL A 124 -3.30 10.65 -9.08
CA VAL A 124 -3.06 10.99 -10.49
C VAL A 124 -4.37 10.96 -11.27
N ASP A 125 -5.27 10.05 -10.90
CA ASP A 125 -6.61 9.93 -11.44
C ASP A 125 -7.66 10.70 -10.62
N PRO A 126 -8.78 11.13 -11.23
CA PRO A 126 -9.91 11.65 -10.47
C PRO A 126 -10.51 10.59 -9.54
N THR A 127 -10.67 10.94 -8.26
CA THR A 127 -11.12 9.98 -7.23
C THR A 127 -12.61 9.98 -6.96
N SER A 128 -13.35 10.98 -7.45
CA SER A 128 -14.82 11.04 -7.30
C SER A 128 -15.48 9.83 -7.97
N THR A 129 -16.54 9.30 -7.36
CA THR A 129 -17.22 8.05 -7.74
C THR A 129 -17.89 8.12 -9.11
N VAL A 130 -18.12 9.31 -9.66
CA VAL A 130 -18.73 9.49 -10.98
C VAL A 130 -17.79 9.22 -12.15
N ASN A 131 -16.50 9.00 -11.88
CA ASN A 131 -15.44 8.90 -12.90
C ASN A 131 -14.98 7.45 -13.10
N CYS A 132 -14.70 7.08 -14.35
CA CYS A 132 -13.91 5.90 -14.75
C CYS A 132 -14.39 4.55 -14.25
N TYR A 133 -15.68 4.38 -13.99
CA TYR A 133 -16.26 3.06 -13.79
C TYR A 133 -16.73 2.46 -15.11
N PRO A 134 -16.43 1.18 -15.38
CA PRO A 134 -17.13 0.43 -16.42
C PRO A 134 -18.58 0.21 -16.00
N ASN A 135 -19.51 0.07 -16.95
CA ASN A 135 -20.93 -0.14 -16.67
C ASN A 135 -21.56 1.00 -15.82
N TYR A 136 -21.08 2.22 -15.99
CA TYR A 136 -21.64 3.43 -15.38
C TYR A 136 -21.82 4.49 -16.47
N GLU A 137 -23.06 4.67 -16.91
CA GLU A 137 -23.40 5.64 -17.95
C GLU A 137 -23.33 7.06 -17.37
N ASN A 138 -22.29 7.80 -17.78
CA ASN A 138 -22.11 9.19 -17.43
C ASN A 138 -21.47 9.93 -18.61
N PRO A 139 -22.14 10.90 -19.24
CA PRO A 139 -21.59 11.65 -20.37
C PRO A 139 -20.29 12.40 -20.07
N ALA A 140 -20.04 12.75 -18.79
CA ALA A 140 -18.80 13.39 -18.37
C ALA A 140 -17.62 12.42 -18.22
N ASN A 141 -17.88 11.11 -18.28
CA ASN A 141 -16.87 10.08 -18.11
C ASN A 141 -16.15 9.79 -19.44
N VAL A 142 -15.08 10.53 -19.70
CA VAL A 142 -14.31 10.46 -20.97
C VAL A 142 -13.11 9.50 -20.93
N CYS A 143 -12.83 8.87 -19.78
CA CYS A 143 -11.69 7.99 -19.63
C CYS A 143 -11.99 6.54 -20.08
N ARG A 144 -10.91 5.79 -20.33
CA ARG A 144 -10.97 4.36 -20.62
C ARG A 144 -10.89 3.56 -19.31
N PRO A 145 -11.97 2.90 -18.85
CA PRO A 145 -11.99 2.18 -17.57
C PRO A 145 -11.18 0.87 -17.62
N ASP A 146 -10.96 0.33 -18.82
CA ASP A 146 -10.25 -0.91 -19.10
C ASP A 146 -8.74 -0.71 -19.23
N VAL A 147 -8.27 0.46 -19.63
CA VAL A 147 -6.83 0.74 -19.82
C VAL A 147 -6.51 2.23 -19.70
N ARG A 148 -5.44 2.57 -19.00
CA ARG A 148 -4.89 3.94 -18.94
C ARG A 148 -3.36 3.90 -19.00
N SER A 149 -2.80 4.90 -19.68
CA SER A 149 -1.37 5.13 -19.80
C SER A 149 -0.99 6.42 -19.09
N TYR A 150 0.01 6.34 -18.22
CA TYR A 150 0.56 7.46 -17.45
C TYR A 150 1.93 7.83 -18.03
N LYS A 151 2.05 9.05 -18.53
CA LYS A 151 3.28 9.56 -19.13
C LYS A 151 4.28 9.99 -18.04
N ASP A 152 5.56 9.74 -18.29
CA ASP A 152 6.68 10.12 -17.42
C ASP A 152 6.44 9.75 -15.93
N PRO A 153 6.12 8.48 -15.63
CA PRO A 153 5.87 8.03 -14.26
C PRO A 153 7.11 8.20 -13.38
N TYR A 154 6.91 8.56 -12.12
CA TYR A 154 7.99 8.61 -11.13
C TYR A 154 8.48 7.21 -10.77
N PRO A 155 9.81 7.01 -10.66
CA PRO A 155 10.42 5.80 -10.11
C PRO A 155 9.97 5.48 -8.68
#